data_AF-A0A524DGU2-F1
#
_entry.id   AF-A0A524DGU2-F1
#
_cell.length_a   1.000
_cell.length_b   1.000
_cell.length_c   1.000
_cell.angle_alpha   90.00
_cell.angle_beta   90.00
_cell.angle_gamma   90.00
#
_symmetry.space_group_name_H-M   'P 1'
#
loop_
_entity.id
_entity.type
_entity.pdbx_description
1 polymer ?
#
loop_
_entity_poly.entity_id
_entity_poly.type
_entity_poly.pdbx_seq_one_letter_code
_entity_poly.pdbx_strand_id
1 'polypeptide(L)'
;MDFKRILKWFLIVGGLIEVMIGFFLMVLHPFLKEDNILTVPIFNQMAGTFLFGFGILLIYSSKSIETYRIIPIVNILLRIMMIVFSIIQLPQYPSFFMILIPAMIYDGTWSIIVVILMLHLRLLELKRE
;
A
#
# COMPACT_ATOMS: atom_id res chain seq x y z
N MET A 1 -4.28 17.15 19.41
CA MET A 1 -4.54 15.81 18.85
C MET A 1 -3.22 15.07 18.77
N ASP A 2 -3.15 13.81 19.19
CA ASP A 2 -1.89 13.06 19.25
C ASP A 2 -1.54 12.50 17.85
N PHE A 3 -0.72 13.24 17.08
CA PHE A 3 -0.30 12.87 15.73
C PHE A 3 0.33 11.47 15.66
N LYS A 4 1.05 11.06 16.71
CA LYS A 4 1.64 9.72 16.79
C LYS A 4 0.53 8.66 16.83
N ARG A 5 -0.54 8.90 17.58
CA ARG A 5 -1.70 7.99 17.63
C ARG A 5 -2.41 7.91 16.28
N ILE A 6 -2.58 9.04 15.58
CA ILE A 6 -3.16 9.06 14.24
C ILE A 6 -2.32 8.23 13.27
N LEU A 7 -1.01 8.46 13.24
CA LEU A 7 -0.09 7.71 12.39
C LEU A 7 -0.15 6.20 12.68
N LYS A 8 -0.17 5.79 13.96
CA LYS A 8 -0.35 4.38 14.32
C LYS A 8 -1.62 3.78 13.73
N TRP A 9 -2.74 4.48 13.84
CA TRP A 9 -4.01 4.01 13.27
C TRP A 9 -3.97 3.91 11.75
N PHE A 10 -3.36 4.89 11.08
CA PHE A 10 -3.13 4.80 9.64
C PHE A 10 -2.30 3.57 9.29
N LEU A 11 -1.17 3.32 9.96
CA LEU A 11 -0.34 2.14 9.67
C LEU A 11 -1.09 0.81 9.90
N ILE A 12 -1.92 0.73 10.95
CA ILE A 12 -2.73 -0.46 11.23
C ILE A 12 -3.79 -0.66 10.15
N VAL A 13 -4.59 0.36 9.84
CA VAL A 13 -5.67 0.26 8.84
C VAL A 13 -5.11 -0.02 7.46
N GLY A 14 -4.04 0.69 7.06
CA GLY A 14 -3.38 0.46 5.77
C GLY A 14 -2.80 -0.95 5.68
N GLY A 15 -2.17 -1.43 6.75
CA GLY A 15 -1.64 -2.78 6.80
C GLY A 15 -2.73 -3.85 6.73
N LEU A 16 -3.88 -3.64 7.37
CA LEU A 16 -5.04 -4.54 7.25
C LEU A 16 -5.58 -4.58 5.81
N ILE A 17 -5.71 -3.42 5.16
CA ILE A 17 -6.13 -3.33 3.76
C ILE A 17 -5.15 -4.09 2.86
N GLU A 18 -3.84 -3.93 3.06
CA GLU A 18 -2.82 -4.64 2.28
C GLU A 18 -2.82 -6.15 2.52
N VAL A 19 -3.03 -6.59 3.76
CA VAL A 19 -3.21 -8.02 4.06
C VAL A 19 -4.43 -8.58 3.31
N MET A 20 -5.55 -7.87 3.32
CA MET A 20 -6.76 -8.30 2.63
C MET A 20 -6.55 -8.36 1.12
N ILE A 21 -6.05 -7.28 0.50
CA ILE A 21 -5.78 -7.23 -0.94
C ILE A 21 -4.75 -8.29 -1.34
N GLY A 22 -3.67 -8.42 -0.55
CA GLY A 22 -2.63 -9.42 -0.77
C GLY A 22 -3.18 -10.84 -0.78
N PHE A 23 -4.02 -11.17 0.20
CA PHE A 23 -4.72 -12.45 0.25
C PHE A 23 -5.62 -12.65 -0.98
N PHE A 24 -6.43 -11.66 -1.35
CA PHE A 24 -7.29 -11.76 -2.53
C PHE A 24 -6.47 -12.02 -3.81
N LEU A 25 -5.37 -11.29 -4.04
CA LEU A 25 -4.53 -11.47 -5.22
C LEU A 25 -3.89 -12.87 -5.32
N MET A 26 -3.54 -13.49 -4.18
CA MET A 26 -3.03 -14.86 -4.17
C MET A 26 -4.05 -15.87 -4.69
N VAL A 27 -5.33 -15.65 -4.40
CA VAL A 27 -6.43 -16.56 -4.76
C VAL A 27 -7.23 -16.11 -5.98
N LEU A 28 -6.91 -14.96 -6.58
CA LEU A 28 -7.69 -14.34 -7.66
C LEU A 28 -7.50 -15.05 -9.01
N HIS A 29 -6.36 -15.69 -9.24
CA HIS A 29 -6.01 -16.24 -10.55
C HIS A 29 -7.00 -17.29 -11.10
N PRO A 30 -7.49 -18.27 -10.32
CA PRO A 30 -8.54 -19.19 -10.76
C PRO A 30 -9.79 -18.48 -11.30
N PHE A 31 -10.24 -17.40 -10.65
CA PHE A 31 -11.42 -16.65 -11.06
C PHE A 31 -11.18 -15.86 -12.35
N LEU A 32 -10.01 -15.25 -12.53
CA LEU A 32 -9.68 -14.50 -13.75
C LEU A 32 -9.55 -15.40 -14.99
N LYS A 33 -9.17 -16.67 -14.77
CA LYS A 33 -9.09 -17.67 -15.85
C LYS A 33 -10.48 -18.02 -16.40
N GLU A 34 -11.51 -18.02 -15.57
CA GLU A 34 -12.91 -18.27 -15.99
C GLU A 34 -13.43 -17.16 -16.91
N ASP A 35 -12.99 -15.91 -16.69
CA ASP A 35 -13.40 -14.74 -17.47
C ASP A 35 -12.55 -14.48 -18.74
N ASN A 36 -11.71 -15.43 -19.17
CA ASN A 36 -10.75 -15.28 -20.29
C ASN A 36 -9.77 -14.09 -20.13
N ILE A 37 -9.53 -13.62 -18.90
CA ILE A 37 -8.55 -12.54 -18.65
C ILE A 37 -7.17 -13.18 -18.57
N LEU A 38 -6.35 -12.93 -19.59
CA LEU A 38 -4.98 -13.45 -19.68
C LEU A 38 -4.10 -12.72 -18.65
N THR A 39 -4.03 -13.26 -17.44
CA THR A 39 -3.08 -12.83 -16.41
C THR A 39 -1.94 -13.81 -16.29
N VAL A 40 -0.75 -13.33 -15.93
CA VAL A 40 0.38 -14.19 -15.56
C VAL A 40 0.14 -14.68 -14.12
N PRO A 41 -0.18 -15.98 -13.89
CA PRO A 41 -0.57 -16.49 -12.57
C PRO A 41 0.44 -16.16 -11.48
N ILE A 42 1.72 -16.36 -11.82
CA ILE A 42 2.86 -16.17 -10.92
C ILE A 42 2.98 -14.69 -10.53
N PHE A 43 2.70 -13.76 -11.45
CA PHE A 43 2.80 -12.33 -11.16
C PHE A 43 1.78 -11.90 -10.11
N ASN A 44 0.52 -12.31 -10.26
CA ASN A 44 -0.54 -11.98 -9.30
C ASN A 44 -0.28 -12.59 -7.92
N GLN A 45 0.20 -13.83 -7.87
CA GLN A 45 0.55 -14.50 -6.61
C GLN A 45 1.75 -13.86 -5.91
N MET A 46 2.78 -13.48 -6.67
CA MET A 46 3.93 -12.74 -6.12
C MET A 46 3.51 -11.38 -5.60
N ALA A 47 2.73 -10.61 -6.39
CA ALA A 47 2.19 -9.32 -5.95
C ALA A 47 1.35 -9.46 -4.68
N GLY A 48 0.50 -10.48 -4.62
CA GLY A 48 -0.28 -10.81 -3.42
C GLY A 48 0.59 -11.12 -2.20
N THR A 49 1.65 -11.91 -2.39
CA THR A 49 2.62 -12.24 -1.33
C THR A 49 3.36 -11.02 -0.81
N PHE A 50 3.79 -10.13 -1.70
CA PHE A 50 4.45 -8.89 -1.29
C PHE A 50 3.50 -7.99 -0.51
N LEU A 51 2.27 -7.75 -0.99
CA LEU A 51 1.30 -6.92 -0.27
C LEU A 51 0.91 -7.52 1.08
N PHE A 52 0.72 -8.84 1.14
CA PHE A 52 0.42 -9.52 2.39
C PHE A 52 1.54 -9.35 3.43
N GLY A 53 2.80 -9.58 3.01
CA GLY A 53 3.97 -9.40 3.87
C GLY A 53 4.15 -7.95 4.32
N PHE A 54 4.02 -6.99 3.39
CA PHE A 54 4.13 -5.57 3.71
C PHE A 54 3.00 -5.09 4.64
N GLY A 55 1.79 -5.61 4.47
CA GLY A 55 0.68 -5.31 5.36
C GLY A 55 0.95 -5.74 6.81
N ILE A 56 1.51 -6.93 7.01
CA ILE A 56 1.94 -7.40 8.34
C ILE A 56 3.05 -6.49 8.90
N LEU A 57 4.05 -6.15 8.08
CA LEU A 57 5.15 -5.28 8.49
C LEU A 57 4.66 -3.87 8.88
N LEU A 58 3.69 -3.32 8.15
CA LEU A 58 3.05 -2.04 8.49
C LEU A 58 2.36 -2.09 9.84
N ILE A 59 1.55 -3.13 10.09
CA ILE A 59 0.91 -3.32 11.40
C ILE A 59 1.96 -3.43 12.50
N TYR A 60 3.03 -4.21 12.26
CA TYR A 60 4.12 -4.37 13.20
C TYR A 60 4.84 -3.04 13.49
N SER A 61 5.05 -2.21 12.47
CA SER A 61 5.70 -0.90 12.59
C SER A 61 4.94 0.07 13.51
N SER A 62 3.63 -0.12 13.69
CA SER A 62 2.81 0.69 14.59
C SER A 62 3.17 0.54 16.08
N LYS A 63 3.87 -0.56 16.46
CA LYS A 63 4.34 -0.78 17.83
C LYS A 63 5.39 0.27 18.23
N SER A 64 6.38 0.49 17.36
CA SER A 64 7.44 1.49 17.53
C SER A 64 7.74 2.18 16.20
N ILE A 65 7.11 3.33 15.96
CA ILE A 65 7.26 4.07 14.70
C ILE A 65 8.69 4.59 14.56
N GLU A 66 9.30 5.00 15.67
CA GLU A 66 10.66 5.52 15.71
C GLU A 66 11.67 4.47 15.25
N THR A 67 11.55 3.24 15.76
CA THR A 67 12.44 2.12 15.39
C THR A 67 12.19 1.65 13.96
N TYR A 68 10.93 1.58 13.53
CA TYR A 68 10.52 0.96 12.28
C TYR A 68 10.14 1.97 11.19
N ARG A 69 10.66 3.20 11.28
CA ARG A 69 10.36 4.31 10.37
C ARG A 69 10.59 3.98 8.89
N ILE A 70 11.53 3.07 8.59
CA ILE A 70 11.83 2.65 7.23
C ILE A 70 10.67 1.89 6.58
N ILE A 71 9.86 1.17 7.35
CA ILE A 71 8.76 0.35 6.81
C ILE A 71 7.68 1.21 6.13
N PRO A 72 7.11 2.25 6.78
CA PRO A 72 6.19 3.17 6.12
C PRO A 72 6.78 3.84 4.88
N ILE A 73 8.08 4.18 4.89
CA ILE A 73 8.75 4.82 3.76
C ILE A 73 8.82 3.87 2.56
N VAL A 74 9.26 2.63 2.78
CA VAL A 74 9.31 1.61 1.73
C VAL A 74 7.91 1.32 1.20
N ASN A 75 6.89 1.30 2.07
CA ASN A 75 5.51 1.15 1.65
C ASN A 75 5.03 2.28 0.73
N ILE A 76 5.36 3.54 1.06
CA ILE A 76 5.07 4.69 0.19
C ILE A 76 5.75 4.52 -1.18
N LEU A 77 7.01 4.09 -1.20
CA LEU A 77 7.73 3.85 -2.47
C LEU A 77 7.06 2.76 -3.31
N LEU A 78 6.62 1.66 -2.68
CA LEU A 78 5.88 0.60 -3.37
C LEU A 78 4.60 1.14 -3.98
N ARG A 79 3.82 1.93 -3.24
CA ARG A 79 2.58 2.55 -3.73
C ARG A 79 2.85 3.46 -4.94
N ILE A 80 3.91 4.28 -4.89
CA ILE A 80 4.31 5.10 -6.03
C ILE A 80 4.66 4.24 -7.25
N MET A 81 5.40 3.15 -7.06
CA MET A 81 5.70 2.22 -8.17
C MET A 81 4.42 1.60 -8.74
N MET A 82 3.47 1.18 -7.88
CA MET A 82 2.18 0.63 -8.32
C MET A 82 1.37 1.64 -9.15
N ILE A 83 1.39 2.92 -8.80
CA ILE A 83 0.78 3.98 -9.60
C ILE A 83 1.44 4.06 -10.99
N VAL A 84 2.77 4.06 -11.06
CA VAL A 84 3.51 4.09 -12.34
C VAL A 84 3.14 2.89 -13.22
N PHE A 85 3.12 1.68 -12.65
CA PHE A 85 2.71 0.49 -13.38
C PHE A 85 1.26 0.54 -13.85
N SER A 86 0.36 1.07 -13.03
CA SER A 86 -1.06 1.24 -13.38
C SER A 86 -1.25 2.20 -14.56
N ILE A 87 -0.49 3.30 -14.61
CA ILE A 87 -0.49 4.24 -15.74
C ILE A 87 -0.04 3.54 -17.02
N ILE A 88 1.00 2.71 -16.95
CA ILE A 88 1.52 1.98 -18.12
C ILE A 88 0.53 0.92 -18.61
N GLN A 89 -0.22 0.27 -17.70
CA GLN A 89 -1.18 -0.77 -18.04
C GLN A 89 -2.51 -0.23 -18.58
N LEU A 90 -2.89 1.00 -18.22
CA LEU A 90 -4.18 1.59 -18.58
C LEU A 90 -4.47 1.57 -20.10
N PRO A 91 -3.52 1.93 -20.99
CA PRO A 91 -3.72 1.86 -22.44
C PRO A 91 -3.85 0.43 -22.98
N GLN A 92 -3.26 -0.54 -22.29
CA GLN A 92 -3.30 -1.96 -22.67
C GLN A 92 -4.64 -2.60 -22.26
N TYR A 93 -5.23 -2.15 -21.16
CA TYR A 93 -6.46 -2.70 -20.60
C TYR A 93 -7.45 -1.58 -20.20
N PRO A 94 -8.06 -0.89 -21.18
CA PRO A 94 -8.94 0.26 -20.92
C PRO A 94 -10.19 -0.11 -20.13
N SER A 95 -10.63 -1.38 -20.16
CA SER A 95 -11.75 -1.88 -19.35
C SER A 95 -11.50 -1.76 -17.84
N PHE A 96 -10.23 -1.76 -17.39
CA PHE A 96 -9.89 -1.60 -15.98
C PHE A 96 -9.84 -0.14 -15.51
N PHE A 97 -10.15 0.84 -16.38
CA PHE A 97 -10.10 2.27 -16.03
C PHE A 97 -10.86 2.61 -14.75
N MET A 98 -12.09 2.08 -14.62
CA MET A 98 -12.96 2.33 -13.46
C MET A 98 -12.41 1.77 -12.14
N ILE A 99 -11.43 0.87 -12.20
CA ILE A 99 -10.80 0.25 -11.03
C ILE A 99 -9.44 0.89 -10.76
N LEU A 100 -8.61 1.04 -11.79
CA LEU A 100 -7.23 1.53 -11.66
C LEU A 100 -7.16 3.01 -11.26
N ILE A 101 -8.04 3.86 -11.80
CA ILE A 101 -8.00 5.30 -11.47
C ILE A 101 -8.32 5.55 -9.99
N PRO A 102 -9.43 5.02 -9.42
CA PRO A 102 -9.68 5.14 -7.98
C PRO A 102 -8.57 4.53 -7.12
N ALA A 103 -8.01 3.39 -7.53
CA ALA A 103 -6.90 2.74 -6.80
C ALA A 103 -5.66 3.63 -6.75
N MET A 104 -5.27 4.26 -7.87
CA MET A 104 -4.15 5.20 -7.92
C MET A 104 -4.39 6.44 -7.05
N ILE A 105 -5.62 7.00 -7.07
CA ILE A 105 -5.98 8.14 -6.22
C ILE A 105 -5.89 7.77 -4.74
N TYR A 106 -6.37 6.58 -4.39
CA TYR A 106 -6.27 6.05 -3.03
C TYR A 106 -4.80 5.92 -2.61
N ASP A 107 -3.95 5.27 -3.42
CA ASP A 107 -2.53 5.08 -3.13
C ASP A 107 -1.78 6.40 -2.99
N GLY A 108 -2.06 7.36 -3.87
CA GLY A 108 -1.45 8.69 -3.82
C GLY A 108 -1.86 9.46 -2.57
N THR A 109 -3.16 9.52 -2.28
CA THR A 109 -3.71 10.24 -1.12
C THR A 109 -3.19 9.64 0.19
N TRP A 110 -3.19 8.30 0.28
CA TRP A 110 -2.67 7.58 1.44
C TRP A 110 -1.20 7.91 1.69
N SER A 111 -0.38 7.82 0.65
CA SER A 111 1.05 8.09 0.71
C SER A 111 1.33 9.52 1.18
N ILE A 112 0.61 10.51 0.65
CA ILE A 112 0.73 11.92 1.04
C ILE A 112 0.41 12.11 2.53
N ILE A 113 -0.68 11.52 3.01
CA ILE A 113 -1.08 11.65 4.43
C ILE A 113 -0.02 11.05 5.35
N VAL A 114 0.48 9.84 5.04
CA VAL A 114 1.52 9.18 5.84
C VAL A 114 2.80 10.02 5.87
N VAL A 115 3.23 10.57 4.72
CA VAL A 115 4.40 11.47 4.66
C VAL A 115 4.21 12.70 5.55
N ILE A 116 3.06 13.37 5.48
CA ILE A 116 2.78 14.56 6.30
C ILE A 116 2.84 14.22 7.79
N LEU A 117 2.22 13.10 8.21
CA LEU A 117 2.23 12.66 9.60
C LEU A 117 3.65 12.32 10.08
N MET A 118 4.45 11.67 9.25
CA MET A 118 5.85 11.34 9.56
C MET A 118 6.75 12.57 9.66
N LEU A 119 6.58 13.54 8.75
CA LEU A 119 7.32 14.81 8.80
C LEU A 119 6.98 15.58 10.07
N HIS A 120 5.70 15.63 10.44
CA HIS A 120 5.26 16.30 11.65
C HIS A 120 5.85 15.65 12.92
N LEU A 121 5.87 14.32 12.98
CA LEU A 121 6.48 13.58 14.09
C LEU A 121 7.97 13.94 14.25
N ARG A 122 8.72 13.95 13.14
CA ARG A 122 10.15 14.33 13.14
C ARG A 122 10.39 15.77 13.61
N LEU A 123 9.53 16.71 13.21
CA LEU A 123 9.63 18.11 13.65
C LEU A 123 9.41 18.26 15.16
N LEU A 124 8.55 17.42 15.75
CA LEU A 124 8.33 17.40 17.20
C LEU A 124 9.51 16.81 17.96
N GLU A 125 10.20 15.82 17.39
CA GLU A 125 11.42 15.24 17.96
C GLU A 125 12.56 16.27 17.99
N LEU A 126 12.79 16.97 16.87
CA LEU A 126 13.83 18.01 16.76
C LEU A 126 13.60 19.22 17.67
N LYS A 127 12.36 19.49 18.10
CA LYS A 127 12.05 20.57 19.06
C LYS A 127 12.29 20.18 20.52
N ARG A 128 12.53 18.89 20.80
CA ARG A 128 12.76 18.37 22.16
C ARG A 128 14.25 18.18 22.47
N GLU A 129 15.09 18.18 21.44
CA GLU A 129 16.56 18.22 21.51
C GLU A 129 17.05 19.67 21.63
#